data_AF-A0A1C6IL76-F1
#
_entry.id   AF-A0A1C6IL76-F1
#
_cell.length_a   1.000
_cell.length_b   1.000
_cell.length_c   1.000
_cell.angle_alpha   90.00
_cell.angle_beta   90.00
_cell.angle_gamma   90.00
#
_symmetry.space_group_name_H-M   'P 1'
#
loop_
_entity.id
_entity.type
_entity.pdbx_description
1 polymer ?
#
loop_
_entity_poly.entity_id
_entity_poly.type
_entity_poly.pdbx_seq_one_letter_code
_entity_poly.pdbx_strand_id
1 'polypeptide(L)'
;MQNIYRETFEQIHASEQLRKEVANVPKQEKAAFRHHISKAGLIAAALALALAGTVLAVASPTLWWWFEQKWEEETGSSMTESQSLVIDGLTRKVGESVTSGDVTVTVDSITVGSSQIWALLDVTGWDFDRDAQYSFDRMRAEIVPDPSGGQHGGAGYGLDSIGITREGAARMLLEFSATISTGNQLNRGDYALEIDLNDLIRRRTGGAEDEALCEGEWSFSIPLAAESLSPTITIDRVQVLSNHMVWDQATGKDGGALEGTGGKSHPAVATLTNLQITATGASFYCDGLMDRLHATVILADGTEVENRGGGGSRMEDGGWYVSFDWPVPLDVTDIVAIRFGDAEIPLN
;
A
#
# COMPACT_ATOMS: atom_id res chain seq x y z
N MET A 1 9.02 -44.26 4.25
CA MET A 1 8.43 -43.70 5.47
C MET A 1 6.96 -43.40 5.18
N GLN A 2 6.09 -44.25 5.69
CA GLN A 2 4.62 -44.15 5.63
C GLN A 2 4.10 -43.47 6.92
N ASN A 3 2.94 -42.81 6.81
CA ASN A 3 1.94 -42.52 7.86
C ASN A 3 2.33 -41.64 9.06
N ILE A 4 1.97 -40.34 9.00
CA ILE A 4 1.54 -39.54 10.18
C ILE A 4 0.33 -38.61 9.90
N TYR A 5 -0.06 -38.34 8.65
CA TYR A 5 -1.14 -37.37 8.35
C TYR A 5 -2.56 -37.93 8.13
N ARG A 6 -2.81 -39.22 8.42
CA ARG A 6 -4.13 -39.85 8.15
C ARG A 6 -4.95 -40.27 9.38
N GLU A 7 -4.58 -39.85 10.59
CA GLU A 7 -5.32 -40.25 11.80
C GLU A 7 -6.06 -39.11 12.54
N THR A 8 -5.95 -37.84 12.11
CA THR A 8 -6.55 -36.73 12.88
C THR A 8 -7.92 -36.26 12.39
N PHE A 9 -8.50 -36.85 11.34
CA PHE A 9 -9.77 -36.38 10.76
C PHE A 9 -10.96 -37.36 10.83
N GLU A 10 -10.83 -38.52 11.47
CA GLU A 10 -11.95 -39.47 11.62
C GLU A 10 -12.71 -39.38 12.96
N GLN A 11 -12.44 -38.38 13.80
CA GLN A 11 -13.09 -38.26 15.12
C GLN A 11 -13.94 -37.01 15.38
N ILE A 12 -14.52 -36.40 14.34
CA ILE A 12 -15.57 -35.38 14.55
C ILE A 12 -16.91 -35.94 14.07
N HIS A 13 -17.59 -36.67 14.96
CA HIS A 13 -19.02 -36.96 14.82
C HIS A 13 -19.80 -35.99 15.70
N ALA A 14 -20.69 -35.21 15.10
CA ALA A 14 -21.63 -34.36 15.81
C ALA A 14 -22.46 -35.18 16.81
N SER A 15 -22.59 -34.71 18.05
CA SER A 15 -23.27 -35.45 19.12
C SER A 15 -24.76 -35.64 18.79
N GLU A 16 -25.32 -36.82 19.12
CA GLU A 16 -26.74 -37.13 18.90
C GLU A 16 -27.70 -36.17 19.63
N GLN A 17 -27.19 -35.50 20.67
CA GLN A 17 -27.95 -34.52 21.44
C GLN A 17 -28.27 -33.26 20.62
N LEU A 18 -27.33 -32.82 19.77
CA LEU A 18 -27.53 -31.69 18.86
C LEU A 18 -28.57 -32.02 17.76
N ARG A 19 -28.59 -33.27 17.27
CA ARG A 19 -29.58 -33.72 16.29
C ARG A 19 -31.01 -33.79 16.86
N LYS A 20 -31.16 -34.08 18.16
CA LYS A 20 -32.46 -34.09 18.84
C LYS A 20 -32.98 -32.70 19.17
N GLU A 21 -32.11 -31.74 19.48
CA GLU A 21 -32.52 -30.34 19.72
C GLU A 21 -33.00 -29.65 18.43
N VAL A 22 -32.37 -29.92 17.28
CA VAL A 22 -32.78 -29.35 15.99
C VAL A 22 -34.15 -29.91 15.53
N ALA A 23 -34.50 -31.13 15.92
CA ALA A 23 -35.76 -31.76 15.52
C ALA A 23 -37.02 -31.24 16.26
N ASN A 24 -36.86 -30.52 17.37
CA ASN A 24 -37.96 -30.18 18.29
C ASN A 24 -38.33 -28.68 18.36
N VAL A 25 -37.89 -27.85 17.42
CA VAL A 25 -38.30 -26.43 17.41
C VAL A 25 -39.70 -26.27 16.78
N PRO A 26 -40.74 -25.84 17.54
CA PRO A 26 -42.09 -25.68 17.00
C PRO A 26 -42.24 -24.35 16.26
N LYS A 27 -42.90 -24.38 15.09
CA LYS A 27 -43.32 -23.21 14.32
C LYS A 27 -44.38 -22.41 15.10
N GLN A 28 -44.08 -21.17 15.47
CA GLN A 28 -45.07 -20.22 15.99
C GLN A 28 -45.43 -19.15 14.95
N GLU A 29 -46.73 -18.91 14.89
CA GLU A 29 -47.48 -18.17 13.88
C GLU A 29 -47.39 -16.64 14.01
N LYS A 30 -47.66 -15.98 12.89
CA LYS A 30 -47.79 -14.52 12.72
C LYS A 30 -48.99 -13.98 13.49
N ALA A 31 -48.77 -12.99 14.36
CA ALA A 31 -49.81 -12.08 14.84
C ALA A 31 -49.40 -10.63 14.55
N ALA A 32 -50.26 -9.90 13.84
CA ALA A 32 -50.10 -8.48 13.54
C ALA A 32 -50.48 -7.63 14.77
N PHE A 33 -49.59 -6.73 15.20
CA PHE A 33 -49.90 -5.70 16.19
C PHE A 33 -49.65 -4.32 15.60
N ARG A 34 -50.74 -3.54 15.44
CA ARG A 34 -50.73 -2.10 15.24
C ARG A 34 -50.52 -1.41 16.58
N HIS A 35 -49.51 -0.57 16.72
CA HIS A 35 -49.51 0.48 17.74
C HIS A 35 -48.85 1.79 17.28
N HIS A 36 -49.44 2.85 17.81
CA HIS A 36 -49.28 4.28 17.54
C HIS A 36 -47.86 4.79 17.77
N ILE A 37 -47.30 5.53 16.82
CA ILE A 37 -45.98 6.17 16.95
C ILE A 37 -46.17 7.59 17.51
N SER A 38 -45.55 7.86 18.67
CA SER A 38 -45.32 9.23 19.17
C SER A 38 -43.94 9.72 18.68
N LYS A 39 -43.86 10.99 18.27
CA LYS A 39 -42.73 11.59 17.51
C LYS A 39 -41.48 11.90 18.35
N ALA A 40 -40.93 10.94 19.11
CA ALA A 40 -39.78 11.22 19.98
C ALA A 40 -38.68 10.12 20.01
N GLY A 41 -38.51 9.33 18.95
CA GLY A 41 -37.46 8.31 18.90
C GLY A 41 -37.12 7.89 17.47
N LEU A 42 -36.55 8.82 16.70
CA LEU A 42 -36.13 8.60 15.30
C LEU A 42 -34.60 8.67 15.16
N ILE A 43 -33.86 8.05 16.09
CA ILE A 43 -32.41 7.81 15.95
C ILE A 43 -32.07 6.50 16.69
N ALA A 44 -32.58 5.37 16.22
CA ALA A 44 -32.15 4.03 16.65
C ALA A 44 -32.66 2.91 15.70
N ALA A 45 -32.92 3.23 14.42
CA ALA A 45 -33.49 2.29 13.45
C ALA A 45 -32.78 2.32 12.09
N ALA A 46 -31.48 2.60 12.09
CA ALA A 46 -30.62 2.40 10.91
C ALA A 46 -29.73 1.14 11.05
N LEU A 47 -29.56 0.57 12.25
CA LEU A 47 -28.62 -0.54 12.50
C LEU A 47 -29.29 -1.91 12.73
N ALA A 48 -30.62 -2.03 12.68
CA ALA A 48 -31.32 -3.29 12.96
C ALA A 48 -32.13 -3.87 11.78
N LEU A 49 -31.91 -3.37 10.56
CA LEU A 49 -32.47 -3.97 9.32
C LEU A 49 -31.40 -4.65 8.43
N ALA A 50 -30.15 -4.77 8.88
CA ALA A 50 -29.09 -5.47 8.16
C ALA A 50 -29.05 -7.00 8.40
N LEU A 51 -30.04 -7.58 9.09
CA LEU A 51 -30.09 -9.03 9.34
C LEU A 51 -31.39 -9.64 8.82
N ALA A 52 -31.68 -9.41 7.54
CA ALA A 52 -32.61 -10.22 6.77
C ALA A 52 -32.17 -10.25 5.30
N GLY A 53 -31.27 -11.19 4.98
CA GLY A 53 -31.07 -11.67 3.62
C GLY A 53 -30.28 -10.76 2.69
N THR A 54 -29.09 -10.32 3.10
CA THR A 54 -28.03 -10.04 2.12
C THR A 54 -27.26 -11.33 1.92
N VAL A 55 -27.44 -11.98 0.76
CA VAL A 55 -26.33 -12.73 0.18
C VAL A 55 -25.18 -11.73 0.16
N LEU A 56 -24.13 -11.93 0.97
CA LEU A 56 -22.92 -11.13 0.90
C LEU A 56 -22.46 -11.22 -0.55
N ALA A 57 -22.73 -10.17 -1.32
CA ALA A 57 -22.04 -9.97 -2.56
C ALA A 57 -20.59 -9.76 -2.14
N VAL A 58 -19.76 -10.78 -2.32
CA VAL A 58 -18.31 -10.63 -2.20
C VAL A 58 -17.96 -9.50 -3.17
N ALA A 59 -17.66 -8.33 -2.61
CA ALA A 59 -17.31 -7.15 -3.37
C ALA A 59 -15.97 -7.43 -4.04
N SER A 60 -15.85 -7.09 -5.32
CA SER A 60 -14.55 -7.13 -6.00
C SER A 60 -13.59 -6.17 -5.28
N PRO A 61 -12.39 -6.63 -4.86
CA PRO A 61 -11.59 -5.94 -3.86
C PRO A 61 -11.01 -4.60 -4.33
N THR A 62 -11.54 -3.48 -3.83
CA THR A 62 -11.11 -2.11 -4.17
C THR A 62 -9.68 -1.81 -3.70
N LEU A 63 -9.11 -0.67 -4.11
CA LEU A 63 -7.80 -0.23 -3.61
C LEU A 63 -7.82 -0.08 -2.08
N TRP A 64 -8.94 0.38 -1.51
CA TRP A 64 -9.18 0.38 -0.08
C TRP A 64 -9.06 -1.02 0.55
N TRP A 65 -9.67 -2.05 -0.07
CA TRP A 65 -9.60 -3.41 0.45
C TRP A 65 -8.18 -4.01 0.35
N TRP A 66 -7.41 -3.61 -0.66
CA TRP A 66 -5.99 -3.94 -0.72
C TRP A 66 -5.23 -3.33 0.46
N PHE A 67 -5.47 -2.05 0.77
CA PHE A 67 -4.87 -1.42 1.95
C PHE A 67 -5.31 -2.08 3.26
N GLU A 68 -6.57 -2.50 3.39
CA GLU A 68 -7.08 -3.23 4.56
C GLU A 68 -6.31 -4.53 4.79
N GLN A 69 -6.17 -5.36 3.76
CA GLN A 69 -5.39 -6.59 3.89
C GLN A 69 -3.91 -6.31 4.17
N LYS A 70 -3.32 -5.33 3.48
CA LYS A 70 -1.92 -4.96 3.71
C LYS A 70 -1.70 -4.46 5.12
N TRP A 71 -2.61 -3.69 5.67
CA TRP A 71 -2.56 -3.29 7.07
C TRP A 71 -2.54 -4.51 8.00
N GLU A 72 -3.44 -5.48 7.79
CA GLU A 72 -3.47 -6.70 8.60
C GLU A 72 -2.19 -7.53 8.45
N GLU A 73 -1.63 -7.62 7.23
CA GLU A 73 -0.36 -8.30 6.97
C GLU A 73 0.82 -7.63 7.70
N GLU A 74 0.89 -6.30 7.71
CA GLU A 74 2.02 -5.55 8.25
C GLU A 74 1.93 -5.36 9.78
N THR A 75 0.71 -5.27 10.33
CA THR A 75 0.47 -4.93 11.75
C THR A 75 -0.11 -6.09 12.58
N GLY A 76 -0.69 -7.10 11.94
CA GLY A 76 -1.43 -8.17 12.60
C GLY A 76 -2.76 -7.74 13.25
N SER A 77 -3.23 -6.51 12.99
CA SER A 77 -4.47 -5.97 13.53
C SER A 77 -5.39 -5.47 12.41
N SER A 78 -6.66 -5.20 12.74
CA SER A 78 -7.58 -4.56 11.80
C SER A 78 -7.42 -3.04 11.85
N MET A 79 -7.64 -2.35 10.73
CA MET A 79 -7.62 -0.88 10.70
C MET A 79 -8.66 -0.28 11.64
N THR A 80 -8.31 0.84 12.28
CA THR A 80 -9.25 1.66 13.03
C THR A 80 -10.18 2.43 12.07
N GLU A 81 -11.26 3.00 12.62
CA GLU A 81 -12.18 3.84 11.83
C GLU A 81 -11.48 5.10 11.30
N SER A 82 -10.59 5.73 12.09
CA SER A 82 -9.85 6.92 11.66
C SER A 82 -8.86 6.60 10.55
N GLN A 83 -8.12 5.49 10.68
CA GLN A 83 -7.23 4.97 9.64
C GLN A 83 -7.98 4.67 8.33
N SER A 84 -9.18 4.09 8.43
CA SER A 84 -10.03 3.84 7.26
C SER A 84 -10.45 5.13 6.57
N LEU A 85 -10.82 6.17 7.33
CA LEU A 85 -11.21 7.48 6.79
C LEU A 85 -10.05 8.19 6.09
N VAL A 86 -8.82 8.03 6.58
CA VAL A 86 -7.63 8.61 5.94
C VAL A 86 -7.39 7.97 4.58
N ILE A 87 -7.48 6.64 4.48
CA ILE A 87 -7.34 5.93 3.21
C ILE A 87 -8.45 6.33 2.23
N ASP A 88 -9.70 6.41 2.68
CA ASP A 88 -10.82 6.88 1.85
C ASP A 88 -10.60 8.30 1.34
N GLY A 89 -10.12 9.21 2.20
CA GLY A 89 -9.85 10.60 1.82
C GLY A 89 -8.66 10.77 0.86
N LEU A 90 -7.73 9.82 0.84
CA LEU A 90 -6.56 9.83 -0.06
C LEU A 90 -6.80 9.07 -1.36
N THR A 91 -7.82 8.22 -1.41
CA THR A 91 -8.11 7.35 -2.56
C THR A 91 -9.18 7.96 -3.45
N ARG A 92 -8.80 8.25 -4.69
CA ARG A 92 -9.68 8.85 -5.69
C ARG A 92 -10.06 7.83 -6.76
N LYS A 93 -11.32 7.86 -7.20
CA LYS A 93 -11.76 7.13 -8.38
C LYS A 93 -11.25 7.80 -9.66
N VAL A 94 -10.70 7.02 -10.59
CA VAL A 94 -10.25 7.49 -11.90
C VAL A 94 -11.23 7.03 -12.97
N GLY A 95 -11.34 5.71 -13.19
CA GLY A 95 -12.29 5.12 -14.13
C GLY A 95 -11.97 5.38 -15.60
N GLU A 96 -10.72 5.69 -15.94
CA GLU A 96 -10.28 5.89 -17.31
C GLU A 96 -9.94 4.55 -17.95
N SER A 97 -10.43 4.31 -19.17
CA SER A 97 -10.27 3.03 -19.88
C SER A 97 -9.70 3.24 -21.28
N VAL A 98 -8.84 2.33 -21.69
CA VAL A 98 -8.33 2.20 -23.06
C VAL A 98 -8.58 0.79 -23.53
N THR A 99 -9.04 0.65 -24.77
CA THR A 99 -9.29 -0.65 -25.41
C THR A 99 -8.35 -0.82 -26.61
N SER A 100 -7.66 -1.95 -26.67
CA SER A 100 -6.85 -2.36 -27.82
C SER A 100 -7.14 -3.83 -28.11
N GLY A 101 -7.57 -4.12 -29.35
CA GLY A 101 -8.13 -5.42 -29.70
C GLY A 101 -9.39 -5.72 -28.88
N ASP A 102 -9.47 -6.93 -28.31
CA ASP A 102 -10.57 -7.35 -27.45
C ASP A 102 -10.34 -6.99 -25.97
N VAL A 103 -9.13 -6.52 -25.61
CA VAL A 103 -8.73 -6.25 -24.23
C VAL A 103 -8.90 -4.77 -23.87
N THR A 104 -9.55 -4.51 -22.74
CA THR A 104 -9.72 -3.18 -22.16
C THR A 104 -9.00 -3.10 -20.82
N VAL A 105 -8.10 -2.14 -20.69
CA VAL A 105 -7.44 -1.79 -19.43
C VAL A 105 -8.12 -0.55 -18.87
N THR A 106 -8.39 -0.55 -17.57
CA THR A 106 -9.01 0.57 -16.85
C THR A 106 -8.15 0.93 -15.64
N VAL A 107 -7.76 2.19 -15.51
CA VAL A 107 -7.24 2.72 -14.25
C VAL A 107 -8.44 3.04 -13.36
N ASP A 108 -8.68 2.17 -12.38
CA ASP A 108 -9.87 2.17 -11.55
C ASP A 108 -9.83 3.30 -10.50
N SER A 109 -8.76 3.32 -9.72
CA SER A 109 -8.56 4.24 -8.59
C SER A 109 -7.09 4.50 -8.34
N ILE A 110 -6.79 5.60 -7.65
CA ILE A 110 -5.43 6.05 -7.35
C ILE A 110 -5.35 6.67 -5.96
N THR A 111 -4.25 6.42 -5.25
CA THR A 111 -3.87 7.08 -4.00
C THR A 111 -2.53 7.76 -4.23
N VAL A 112 -2.45 9.06 -3.96
CA VAL A 112 -1.27 9.89 -4.28
C VAL A 112 -0.68 10.49 -3.01
N GLY A 113 0.56 10.12 -2.72
CA GLY A 113 1.37 10.67 -1.64
C GLY A 113 2.34 11.76 -2.11
N SER A 114 3.25 12.16 -1.22
CA SER A 114 4.29 13.14 -1.54
C SER A 114 5.33 12.59 -2.54
N SER A 115 5.67 11.31 -2.42
CA SER A 115 6.68 10.59 -3.20
C SER A 115 6.21 9.25 -3.75
N GLN A 116 5.02 8.79 -3.35
CA GLN A 116 4.52 7.43 -3.61
C GLN A 116 3.13 7.47 -4.21
N ILE A 117 2.82 6.51 -5.08
CA ILE A 117 1.51 6.37 -5.71
C ILE A 117 1.12 4.89 -5.71
N TRP A 118 -0.15 4.63 -5.43
CA TRP A 118 -0.80 3.35 -5.70
C TRP A 118 -1.89 3.57 -6.74
N ALA A 119 -1.87 2.80 -7.83
CA ALA A 119 -2.92 2.82 -8.83
C ALA A 119 -3.46 1.41 -9.06
N LEU A 120 -4.78 1.28 -9.02
CA LEU A 120 -5.46 0.01 -9.27
C LEU A 120 -5.88 -0.08 -10.73
N LEU A 121 -5.49 -1.16 -11.40
CA LEU A 121 -5.80 -1.42 -12.80
C LEU A 121 -6.69 -2.65 -12.93
N ASP A 122 -7.72 -2.56 -13.76
CA ASP A 122 -8.58 -3.67 -14.16
C ASP A 122 -8.41 -3.98 -15.64
N VAL A 123 -8.15 -5.23 -15.97
CA VAL A 123 -8.04 -5.74 -17.33
C VAL A 123 -9.23 -6.64 -17.62
N THR A 124 -9.97 -6.34 -18.68
CA THR A 124 -11.15 -7.10 -19.14
C THR A 124 -11.00 -7.47 -20.61
N GLY A 125 -11.86 -8.37 -21.09
CA GLY A 125 -11.82 -8.81 -22.50
C GLY A 125 -11.03 -10.09 -22.75
N TRP A 126 -10.67 -10.80 -21.68
CA TRP A 126 -10.03 -12.11 -21.74
C TRP A 126 -10.67 -13.07 -20.72
N ASP A 127 -10.55 -14.38 -20.96
CA ASP A 127 -10.97 -15.42 -20.01
C ASP A 127 -9.83 -15.67 -19.02
N PHE A 128 -9.83 -14.92 -17.91
CA PHE A 128 -8.78 -14.98 -16.90
C PHE A 128 -8.97 -16.16 -15.93
N ASP A 129 -7.90 -16.92 -15.74
CA ASP A 129 -7.78 -17.99 -14.75
C ASP A 129 -7.50 -17.37 -13.38
N ARG A 130 -8.25 -17.81 -12.36
CA ARG A 130 -8.13 -17.32 -10.98
C ARG A 130 -6.81 -17.70 -10.32
N ASP A 131 -6.19 -18.78 -10.80
CA ASP A 131 -4.95 -19.31 -10.22
C ASP A 131 -3.69 -18.83 -10.98
N ALA A 132 -3.86 -17.97 -11.99
CA ALA A 132 -2.78 -17.41 -12.79
C ALA A 132 -2.41 -15.98 -12.36
N GLN A 133 -1.17 -15.59 -12.64
CA GLN A 133 -0.70 -14.22 -12.51
C GLN A 133 -0.59 -13.56 -13.88
N TYR A 134 -0.95 -12.29 -13.95
CA TYR A 134 -0.99 -11.53 -15.19
C TYR A 134 -0.12 -10.28 -15.09
N SER A 135 0.40 -9.82 -16.22
CA SER A 135 1.25 -8.63 -16.32
C SER A 135 1.23 -8.13 -17.76
N PHE A 136 2.04 -7.12 -18.03
CA PHE A 136 2.40 -6.68 -19.38
C PHE A 136 3.86 -7.03 -19.66
N ASP A 137 4.19 -7.36 -20.90
CA ASP A 137 5.56 -7.67 -21.34
C ASP A 137 6.47 -6.45 -21.15
N ARG A 138 5.96 -5.27 -21.54
CA ARG A 138 6.63 -4.00 -21.29
C ARG A 138 5.70 -3.03 -20.58
N MET A 139 6.21 -2.47 -19.49
CA MET A 139 5.54 -1.43 -18.72
C MET A 139 6.48 -0.24 -18.47
N ARG A 140 5.92 0.96 -18.57
CA ARG A 140 6.54 2.22 -18.18
C ARG A 140 5.56 3.02 -17.31
N ALA A 141 6.05 3.54 -16.20
CA ALA A 141 5.33 4.50 -15.38
C ALA A 141 6.25 5.67 -15.06
N GLU A 142 5.79 6.89 -15.34
CA GLU A 142 6.58 8.11 -15.18
C GLU A 142 5.75 9.28 -14.69
N ILE A 143 6.41 10.22 -14.02
CA ILE A 143 5.79 11.47 -13.58
C ILE A 143 6.16 12.57 -14.56
N VAL A 144 5.14 13.30 -15.03
CA VAL A 144 5.29 14.40 -15.98
C VAL A 144 4.67 15.68 -15.42
N PRO A 145 5.39 16.83 -15.42
CA PRO A 145 6.82 16.95 -15.71
C PRO A 145 7.69 16.24 -14.65
N ASP A 146 8.97 16.02 -14.96
CA ASP A 146 9.91 15.37 -14.01
C ASP A 146 9.98 16.17 -12.69
N PRO A 147 9.55 15.57 -11.55
CA PRO A 147 9.53 16.26 -10.26
C PRO A 147 10.93 16.52 -9.70
N SER A 148 11.94 15.78 -10.17
CA SER A 148 13.33 15.96 -9.74
C SER A 148 14.04 17.09 -10.49
N GLY A 149 13.46 17.62 -11.57
CA GLY A 149 14.08 18.66 -12.39
C GLY A 149 15.46 18.27 -12.93
N GLY A 150 15.68 16.96 -13.18
CA GLY A 150 16.96 16.40 -13.58
C GLY A 150 17.98 16.20 -12.44
N GLN A 151 17.64 16.51 -11.18
CA GLN A 151 18.47 16.15 -10.03
C GLN A 151 18.34 14.66 -9.70
N HIS A 152 19.44 14.03 -9.34
CA HIS A 152 19.48 12.57 -9.18
C HIS A 152 18.79 12.11 -7.90
N GLY A 153 17.57 11.58 -8.02
CA GLY A 153 16.94 10.68 -7.06
C GLY A 153 16.34 9.48 -7.82
N GLY A 154 16.41 8.28 -7.24
CA GLY A 154 15.86 7.09 -7.88
C GLY A 154 14.34 7.15 -7.92
N ALA A 155 13.75 6.77 -9.06
CA ALA A 155 12.34 6.43 -9.16
C ALA A 155 12.21 4.97 -9.59
N GLY A 156 11.21 4.29 -9.07
CA GLY A 156 10.93 2.90 -9.37
C GLY A 156 9.44 2.64 -9.36
N TYR A 157 9.03 1.63 -10.11
CA TYR A 157 7.66 1.15 -10.10
C TYR A 157 7.59 -0.37 -10.23
N GLY A 158 6.51 -0.94 -9.73
CA GLY A 158 6.18 -2.35 -9.82
C GLY A 158 4.71 -2.54 -10.21
N LEU A 159 4.41 -3.69 -10.80
CA LEU A 159 3.05 -4.10 -11.12
C LEU A 159 2.82 -5.52 -10.66
N ASP A 160 1.91 -5.66 -9.69
CA ASP A 160 1.54 -6.93 -9.10
C ASP A 160 0.13 -7.33 -9.49
N SER A 161 -0.03 -8.59 -9.88
CA SER A 161 -1.35 -9.21 -10.05
C SER A 161 -1.93 -9.51 -8.68
N ILE A 162 -2.97 -8.79 -8.27
CA ILE A 162 -3.54 -8.92 -6.91
C ILE A 162 -4.83 -9.75 -6.88
N GLY A 163 -5.32 -10.20 -8.04
CA GLY A 163 -6.39 -11.20 -8.13
C GLY A 163 -7.33 -11.00 -9.30
N ILE A 164 -8.40 -11.77 -9.33
CA ILE A 164 -9.47 -11.67 -10.34
C ILE A 164 -10.76 -11.20 -9.67
N THR A 165 -11.39 -10.17 -10.24
CA THR A 165 -12.65 -9.64 -9.74
C THR A 165 -13.78 -10.65 -9.88
N ARG A 166 -14.92 -10.39 -9.23
CA ARG A 166 -16.12 -11.23 -9.39
C ARG A 166 -16.60 -11.23 -10.83
N GLU A 167 -16.49 -10.09 -11.51
CA GLU A 167 -16.89 -9.88 -12.90
C GLU A 167 -15.90 -10.50 -13.89
N GLY A 168 -14.79 -11.06 -13.41
CA GLY A 168 -13.79 -11.76 -14.23
C GLY A 168 -12.68 -10.87 -14.77
N ALA A 169 -12.53 -9.64 -14.27
CA ALA A 169 -11.40 -8.79 -14.64
C ALA A 169 -10.13 -9.22 -13.90
N ALA A 170 -8.98 -9.22 -14.58
CA ALA A 170 -7.69 -9.33 -13.89
C ALA A 170 -7.34 -7.99 -13.27
N ARG A 171 -7.11 -8.00 -11.95
CA ARG A 171 -6.82 -6.80 -11.17
C ARG A 171 -5.35 -6.75 -10.80
N MET A 172 -4.75 -5.60 -11.06
CA MET A 172 -3.32 -5.35 -10.85
C MET A 172 -3.13 -4.08 -10.03
N LEU A 173 -2.07 -4.05 -9.24
CA LEU A 173 -1.65 -2.88 -8.48
C LEU A 173 -0.34 -2.35 -9.03
N LEU A 174 -0.36 -1.10 -9.50
CA LEU A 174 0.83 -0.33 -9.79
C LEU A 174 1.26 0.42 -8.53
N GLU A 175 2.48 0.18 -8.09
CA GLU A 175 3.14 0.97 -7.04
C GLU A 175 4.27 1.77 -7.67
N PHE A 176 4.29 3.08 -7.44
CA PHE A 176 5.35 3.98 -7.88
C PHE A 176 5.95 4.68 -6.66
N SER A 177 7.28 4.80 -6.62
CA SER A 177 8.00 5.58 -5.61
C SER A 177 9.11 6.39 -6.26
N ALA A 178 9.35 7.60 -5.76
CA ALA A 178 10.43 8.47 -6.18
C ALA A 178 11.10 9.22 -5.01
N THR A 179 12.42 9.28 -5.03
CA THR A 179 13.19 10.17 -4.15
C THR A 179 13.29 11.56 -4.77
N ILE A 180 12.55 12.54 -4.22
CA ILE A 180 12.44 13.90 -4.79
C ILE A 180 13.15 14.92 -3.90
N SER A 181 14.45 15.14 -4.14
CA SER A 181 15.30 16.00 -3.29
C SER A 181 15.10 17.51 -3.49
N THR A 182 14.37 17.91 -4.54
CA THR A 182 14.00 19.30 -4.83
C THR A 182 12.96 19.88 -3.88
N GLY A 183 12.32 19.03 -3.05
CA GLY A 183 11.20 19.41 -2.19
C GLY A 183 9.85 19.47 -2.91
N ASN A 184 9.80 19.08 -4.19
CA ASN A 184 8.55 18.90 -4.91
C ASN A 184 7.76 17.71 -4.33
N GLN A 185 6.44 17.79 -4.40
CA GLN A 185 5.54 16.75 -3.88
C GLN A 185 4.51 16.40 -4.96
N LEU A 186 4.33 15.10 -5.21
CA LEU A 186 3.47 14.58 -6.27
C LEU A 186 1.99 14.95 -6.08
N ASN A 187 1.55 15.03 -4.83
CA ASN A 187 0.16 15.35 -4.45
C ASN A 187 -0.20 16.85 -4.50
N ARG A 188 0.60 17.71 -5.16
CA ARG A 188 0.33 19.16 -5.25
C ARG A 188 -0.52 19.59 -6.44
N GLY A 189 -0.87 18.69 -7.36
CA GLY A 189 -1.71 19.04 -8.52
C GLY A 189 -0.95 19.43 -9.79
N ASP A 190 0.38 19.50 -9.73
CA ASP A 190 1.22 19.98 -10.84
C ASP A 190 1.72 18.87 -11.77
N TYR A 191 1.38 17.61 -11.46
CA TYR A 191 1.95 16.42 -12.08
C TYR A 191 0.87 15.50 -12.65
N ALA A 192 1.25 14.70 -13.64
CA ALA A 192 0.50 13.55 -14.13
C ALA A 192 1.35 12.28 -13.99
N LEU A 193 0.68 11.16 -13.71
CA LEU A 193 1.25 9.83 -13.87
C LEU A 193 0.95 9.35 -15.29
N GLU A 194 1.99 9.20 -16.09
CA GLU A 194 1.93 8.56 -17.40
C GLU A 194 2.17 7.06 -17.23
N ILE A 195 1.29 6.23 -17.78
CA ILE A 195 1.38 4.77 -17.74
C ILE A 195 1.32 4.25 -19.17
N ASP A 196 2.36 3.56 -19.63
CA ASP A 196 2.38 2.85 -20.91
C ASP A 196 2.51 1.34 -20.67
N LEU A 197 1.58 0.57 -21.22
CA LEU A 197 1.51 -0.88 -21.09
C LEU A 197 1.51 -1.51 -22.49
N ASN A 198 2.30 -2.57 -22.67
CA ASN A 198 2.38 -3.27 -23.95
C ASN A 198 2.28 -4.77 -23.72
N ASP A 199 1.47 -5.40 -24.56
CA ASP A 199 1.25 -6.84 -24.67
C ASP A 199 0.87 -7.51 -23.34
N LEU A 200 -0.38 -7.94 -23.24
CA LEU A 200 -0.88 -8.65 -22.08
C LEU A 200 -0.27 -10.06 -22.03
N ILE A 201 0.34 -10.40 -20.90
CA ILE A 201 0.99 -11.69 -20.66
C ILE A 201 0.41 -12.41 -19.44
N ARG A 202 0.46 -13.74 -19.47
CA ARG A 202 0.32 -14.60 -18.29
C ARG A 202 1.72 -14.97 -17.80
N ARG A 203 2.02 -14.60 -16.55
CA ARG A 203 3.29 -14.98 -15.91
C ARG A 203 3.33 -16.48 -15.67
N ARG A 204 4.44 -17.11 -16.05
CA ARG A 204 4.67 -18.54 -15.79
C ARG A 204 5.62 -18.72 -14.60
N THR A 205 5.37 -19.75 -13.79
CA THR A 205 6.22 -20.09 -12.64
C THR A 205 7.31 -21.08 -13.03
N GLY A 206 8.37 -21.15 -12.23
CA GLY A 206 9.42 -22.17 -12.40
C GLY A 206 10.40 -21.93 -13.55
N GLY A 207 10.54 -20.69 -14.01
CA GLY A 207 11.52 -20.29 -15.04
C GLY A 207 11.10 -20.59 -16.48
N ALA A 208 9.82 -20.93 -16.69
CA ALA A 208 9.23 -20.93 -18.03
C ALA A 208 9.02 -19.50 -18.51
N GLU A 209 9.10 -19.28 -19.82
CA GLU A 209 8.82 -17.99 -20.44
C GLU A 209 7.35 -17.62 -20.25
N ASP A 210 7.11 -16.32 -20.08
CA ASP A 210 5.77 -15.77 -19.97
C ASP A 210 4.99 -15.98 -21.28
N GLU A 211 3.70 -16.16 -21.15
CA GLU A 211 2.83 -16.47 -22.29
C GLU A 211 2.12 -15.21 -22.75
N ALA A 212 2.40 -14.79 -23.98
CA ALA A 212 1.66 -13.72 -24.64
C ALA A 212 0.20 -14.13 -24.86
N LEU A 213 -0.72 -13.31 -24.34
CA LEU A 213 -2.16 -13.51 -24.46
C LEU A 213 -2.75 -12.61 -25.56
N CYS A 214 -2.41 -11.32 -25.53
CA CYS A 214 -2.91 -10.33 -26.47
C CYS A 214 -1.85 -9.27 -26.73
N GLU A 215 -1.51 -9.07 -28.01
CA GLU A 215 -0.71 -7.91 -28.43
C GLU A 215 -1.53 -6.63 -28.33
N GLY A 216 -0.92 -5.52 -27.91
CA GLY A 216 -1.60 -4.24 -27.81
C GLY A 216 -0.84 -3.18 -27.02
N GLU A 217 -1.31 -1.93 -27.13
CA GLU A 217 -0.76 -0.78 -26.42
C GLU A 217 -1.88 -0.07 -25.65
N TRP A 218 -1.64 0.22 -24.37
CA TRP A 218 -2.54 0.98 -23.51
C TRP A 218 -1.77 2.09 -22.80
N SER A 219 -2.13 3.34 -23.07
CA SER A 219 -1.47 4.52 -22.51
C SER A 219 -2.46 5.40 -21.76
N PHE A 220 -2.07 5.86 -20.58
CA PHE A 220 -2.86 6.72 -19.71
C PHE A 220 -2.06 7.94 -19.26
N SER A 221 -2.73 9.07 -19.13
CA SER A 221 -2.19 10.29 -18.53
C SER A 221 -3.13 10.71 -17.41
N ILE A 222 -2.77 10.37 -16.17
CA ILE A 222 -3.63 10.55 -15.00
C ILE A 222 -3.16 11.77 -14.20
N PRO A 223 -3.94 12.87 -14.13
CA PRO A 223 -3.59 14.02 -13.32
C PRO A 223 -3.55 13.66 -11.83
N LEU A 224 -2.49 14.05 -11.14
CA LEU A 224 -2.28 13.84 -9.71
C LEU A 224 -2.91 15.00 -8.93
N ALA A 225 -4.23 14.95 -8.76
CA ALA A 225 -5.00 16.00 -8.10
C ALA A 225 -4.72 16.09 -6.59
N ALA A 226 -4.62 17.31 -6.07
CA ALA A 226 -4.45 17.62 -4.65
C ALA A 226 -5.78 17.52 -3.89
N GLU A 227 -6.32 16.33 -3.70
CA GLU A 227 -7.64 16.20 -3.02
C GLU A 227 -7.55 16.05 -1.50
N SER A 228 -6.37 15.78 -0.94
CA SER A 228 -6.18 15.83 0.52
C SER A 228 -4.70 16.00 0.89
N LEU A 229 -4.36 17.17 1.44
CA LEU A 229 -3.12 17.31 2.20
C LEU A 229 -3.39 16.82 3.62
N SER A 230 -3.08 15.55 3.88
CA SER A 230 -3.03 15.04 5.25
C SER A 230 -2.09 15.90 6.10
N PRO A 231 -2.35 16.03 7.41
CA PRO A 231 -1.44 16.76 8.28
C PRO A 231 -0.02 16.22 8.15
N THR A 232 0.96 17.11 8.28
CA THR A 232 2.38 16.76 8.24
C THR A 232 2.99 17.13 9.58
N ILE A 233 3.69 16.20 10.21
CA ILE A 233 4.52 16.50 11.39
C ILE A 233 5.86 16.99 10.86
N THR A 234 6.37 18.10 11.41
CA THR A 234 7.66 18.66 11.02
C THR A 234 8.55 18.85 12.24
N ILE A 235 9.77 18.33 12.17
CA ILE A 235 10.83 18.56 13.15
C ILE A 235 12.00 19.24 12.45
N ASP A 236 12.29 20.47 12.86
CA ASP A 236 13.34 21.28 12.24
C ASP A 236 14.71 20.61 12.32
N ARG A 237 15.03 20.00 13.47
CA ARG A 237 16.30 19.34 13.71
C ARG A 237 16.19 18.29 14.81
N VAL A 238 16.76 17.12 14.56
CA VAL A 238 16.93 16.05 15.56
C VAL A 238 18.26 15.33 15.36
N GLN A 239 18.82 14.82 16.45
CA GLN A 239 20.03 14.01 16.41
C GLN A 239 19.67 12.56 16.70
N VAL A 240 20.12 11.65 15.85
CA VAL A 240 19.89 10.22 16.01
C VAL A 240 21.23 9.49 16.06
N LEU A 241 21.30 8.48 16.92
CA LEU A 241 22.43 7.57 16.91
C LEU A 241 22.32 6.72 15.63
N SER A 242 23.38 6.70 14.83
CA SER A 242 23.48 5.92 13.62
C SER A 242 24.86 5.28 13.52
N ASN A 243 25.15 4.60 12.42
CA ASN A 243 26.51 4.24 12.09
C ASN A 243 26.98 5.03 10.87
N HIS A 244 28.23 5.47 10.90
CA HIS A 244 28.88 6.13 9.78
C HIS A 244 28.89 5.19 8.56
N MET A 245 28.16 5.56 7.52
CA MET A 245 28.31 4.99 6.19
C MET A 245 29.41 5.73 5.43
N VAL A 246 30.31 5.00 4.78
CA VAL A 246 31.22 5.58 3.78
C VAL A 246 30.75 5.10 2.42
N TRP A 247 30.10 5.98 1.66
CA TRP A 247 29.70 5.66 0.29
C TRP A 247 30.90 5.81 -0.64
N ASP A 248 31.65 4.72 -0.88
CA ASP A 248 32.73 4.71 -1.87
C ASP A 248 32.15 4.66 -3.29
N GLN A 249 32.12 5.82 -3.96
CA GLN A 249 31.72 5.94 -5.37
C GLN A 249 32.74 5.35 -6.35
N ALA A 250 33.96 5.00 -5.94
CA ALA A 250 35.04 4.63 -6.86
C ALA A 250 34.81 3.29 -7.57
N THR A 251 33.95 2.40 -7.04
CA THR A 251 33.81 1.03 -7.57
C THR A 251 32.52 0.77 -8.34
N GLY A 252 31.58 1.74 -8.41
CA GLY A 252 30.32 1.57 -9.13
C GLY A 252 29.50 0.34 -8.70
N LYS A 253 29.78 -0.20 -7.51
CA LYS A 253 29.05 -1.31 -6.90
C LYS A 253 28.28 -0.75 -5.72
N ASP A 254 27.00 -1.08 -5.66
CA ASP A 254 26.18 -0.84 -4.48
C ASP A 254 26.88 -1.50 -3.27
N GLY A 255 27.35 -0.67 -2.34
CA GLY A 255 28.08 -1.10 -1.15
C GLY A 255 29.58 -0.79 -1.19
N GLY A 256 29.93 0.47 -0.97
CA GLY A 256 31.31 0.88 -0.71
C GLY A 256 31.75 0.44 0.69
N ALA A 257 32.59 -0.58 0.79
CA ALA A 257 33.50 -0.72 1.92
C ALA A 257 34.72 0.17 1.63
N LEU A 258 35.12 1.01 2.59
CA LEU A 258 36.43 1.69 2.58
C LEU A 258 37.54 0.68 2.26
N GLU A 259 38.34 0.94 1.22
CA GLU A 259 39.64 0.32 1.09
C GLU A 259 40.45 0.60 2.36
N GLY A 260 40.72 -0.45 3.14
CA GLY A 260 41.61 -0.40 4.30
C GLY A 260 40.96 -0.47 5.69
N THR A 261 39.63 -0.46 5.84
CA THR A 261 38.98 -0.60 7.19
C THR A 261 38.11 -1.84 7.38
N GLY A 262 37.98 -2.69 6.35
CA GLY A 262 37.25 -3.96 6.48
C GLY A 262 35.74 -3.79 6.73
N GLY A 263 35.12 -2.74 6.18
CA GLY A 263 33.67 -2.58 6.17
C GLY A 263 33.03 -2.36 7.55
N LYS A 264 33.78 -1.89 8.55
CA LYS A 264 33.24 -1.62 9.89
C LYS A 264 32.58 -0.25 9.93
N SER A 265 31.26 -0.24 10.05
CA SER A 265 30.48 0.94 10.41
C SER A 265 30.85 1.36 11.85
N HIS A 266 31.00 2.66 12.10
CA HIS A 266 31.36 3.19 13.42
C HIS A 266 30.18 4.00 13.97
N PRO A 267 29.84 3.88 15.27
CA PRO A 267 28.79 4.71 15.85
C PRO A 267 29.04 6.19 15.58
N ALA A 268 28.03 6.86 15.05
CA ALA A 268 28.02 8.28 14.73
C ALA A 268 26.70 8.89 15.20
N VAL A 269 26.69 10.22 15.34
CA VAL A 269 25.45 10.96 15.56
C VAL A 269 25.12 11.65 14.25
N ALA A 270 24.06 11.20 13.59
CA ALA A 270 23.56 11.84 12.39
C ALA A 270 22.65 13.01 12.78
N THR A 271 22.85 14.16 12.14
CA THR A 271 21.92 15.28 12.28
C THR A 271 20.87 15.19 11.18
N LEU A 272 19.61 14.99 11.56
CA LEU A 272 18.48 15.10 10.66
C LEU A 272 17.93 16.53 10.73
N THR A 273 17.60 17.11 9.58
CA THR A 273 16.99 18.44 9.47
C THR A 273 15.79 18.39 8.55
N ASN A 274 14.79 19.22 8.84
CA ASN A 274 13.50 19.25 8.14
C ASN A 274 12.91 17.84 8.00
N LEU A 275 12.81 17.12 9.12
CA LEU A 275 12.13 15.83 9.15
C LEU A 275 10.63 16.07 8.99
N GLN A 276 10.07 15.55 7.92
CA GLN A 276 8.66 15.61 7.59
C GLN A 276 8.09 14.20 7.65
N ILE A 277 6.97 14.03 8.33
CA ILE A 277 6.20 12.78 8.40
C ILE A 277 4.83 13.07 7.83
N THR A 278 4.47 12.33 6.79
CA THR A 278 3.23 12.45 6.04
C THR A 278 2.46 11.14 6.09
N ALA A 279 1.23 11.14 5.57
CA ALA A 279 0.42 9.93 5.52
C ALA A 279 1.04 8.82 4.67
N THR A 280 1.93 9.11 3.72
CA THR A 280 2.49 8.09 2.81
C THR A 280 3.98 7.84 3.00
N GLY A 281 4.66 8.62 3.84
CA GLY A 281 6.08 8.45 4.05
C GLY A 281 6.71 9.48 4.98
N ALA A 282 8.02 9.39 5.15
CA ALA A 282 8.83 10.38 5.85
C ALA A 282 10.01 10.84 4.98
N SER A 283 10.48 12.07 5.18
CA SER A 283 11.64 12.61 4.48
C SER A 283 12.44 13.59 5.31
N PHE A 284 13.75 13.70 5.08
CA PHE A 284 14.63 14.63 5.79
C PHE A 284 15.94 14.84 5.04
N TYR A 285 16.69 15.85 5.47
CA TYR A 285 18.09 16.03 5.09
C TYR A 285 19.02 15.55 6.19
N CYS A 286 20.12 14.88 5.84
CA CYS A 286 21.14 14.43 6.80
C CYS A 286 22.57 14.75 6.34
N ASP A 287 23.49 14.80 7.30
CA ASP A 287 24.91 15.12 7.11
C ASP A 287 25.76 13.96 6.53
N GLY A 288 25.12 12.91 5.99
CA GLY A 288 25.78 11.77 5.35
C GLY A 288 26.33 10.72 6.32
N LEU A 289 26.05 10.85 7.62
CA LEU A 289 26.49 9.92 8.67
C LEU A 289 25.46 8.86 9.03
N MET A 290 24.46 8.65 8.17
CA MET A 290 23.34 7.76 8.46
C MET A 290 23.49 6.42 7.71
N ASP A 291 23.45 5.32 8.47
CA ASP A 291 23.36 3.96 7.92
C ASP A 291 21.97 3.70 7.32
N ARG A 292 21.79 2.56 6.63
CA ARG A 292 20.50 2.02 6.14
C ARG A 292 19.52 1.75 7.28
N LEU A 293 19.09 2.80 7.95
CA LEU A 293 18.12 2.74 9.02
C LEU A 293 16.73 2.65 8.41
N HIS A 294 15.96 1.70 8.91
CA HIS A 294 14.52 1.68 8.74
C HIS A 294 13.90 2.76 9.64
N ALA A 295 12.81 3.32 9.17
CA ALA A 295 11.95 4.20 9.94
C ALA A 295 10.73 3.40 10.39
N THR A 296 10.48 3.35 11.69
CA THR A 296 9.27 2.76 12.26
C THR A 296 8.47 3.86 12.91
N VAL A 297 7.21 4.03 12.52
CA VAL A 297 6.29 4.90 13.25
C VAL A 297 5.55 4.08 14.30
N ILE A 298 5.28 4.72 15.44
CA ILE A 298 4.57 4.12 16.57
C ILE A 298 3.26 4.90 16.72
N LEU A 299 2.14 4.17 16.67
CA LEU A 299 0.79 4.71 16.81
C LEU A 299 0.36 4.77 18.29
N ALA A 300 -0.69 5.54 18.60
CA ALA A 300 -1.12 5.77 19.98
C ALA A 300 -1.58 4.49 20.70
N ASP A 301 -2.03 3.48 19.95
CA ASP A 301 -2.40 2.16 20.47
C ASP A 301 -1.20 1.20 20.65
N GLY A 302 0.01 1.65 20.27
CA GLY A 302 1.26 0.88 20.33
C GLY A 302 1.56 0.07 19.07
N THR A 303 0.72 0.15 18.03
CA THR A 303 1.01 -0.47 16.72
C THR A 303 2.27 0.14 16.13
N GLU A 304 3.18 -0.71 15.64
CA GLU A 304 4.40 -0.30 14.96
C GLU A 304 4.27 -0.55 13.46
N VAL A 305 4.57 0.46 12.65
CA VAL A 305 4.59 0.33 11.18
C VAL A 305 5.97 0.71 10.67
N GLU A 306 6.70 -0.26 10.12
CA GLU A 306 8.01 -0.04 9.52
C GLU A 306 7.89 0.37 8.05
N ASN A 307 8.80 1.21 7.57
CA ASN A 307 8.86 1.56 6.15
C ASN A 307 9.20 0.32 5.30
N ARG A 308 8.61 0.26 4.10
CA ARG A 308 8.84 -0.84 3.16
C ARG A 308 9.79 -0.47 2.02
N GLY A 309 9.93 0.82 1.77
CA GLY A 309 10.76 1.38 0.72
C GLY A 309 11.42 2.66 1.16
N GLY A 310 12.26 3.20 0.28
CA GLY A 310 12.91 4.46 0.48
C GLY A 310 14.12 4.62 -0.42
N GLY A 311 14.66 5.83 -0.43
CA GLY A 311 15.81 6.16 -1.24
C GLY A 311 16.55 7.37 -0.69
N GLY A 312 17.75 7.56 -1.23
CA GLY A 312 18.64 8.65 -0.88
C GLY A 312 19.16 9.36 -2.12
N SER A 313 19.26 10.68 -2.04
CA SER A 313 19.85 11.54 -3.06
C SER A 313 20.96 12.36 -2.42
N ARG A 314 22.15 12.33 -3.02
CA ARG A 314 23.29 13.11 -2.54
C ARG A 314 23.15 14.56 -3.00
N MET A 315 23.29 15.49 -2.06
CA MET A 315 23.21 16.93 -2.29
C MET A 315 24.58 17.51 -2.66
N GLU A 316 24.60 18.69 -3.30
CA GLU A 316 25.83 19.36 -3.73
C GLU A 316 26.75 19.76 -2.57
N ASP A 317 26.20 20.05 -1.40
CA ASP A 317 26.93 20.39 -0.17
C ASP A 317 27.57 19.17 0.52
N GLY A 318 27.37 17.97 -0.04
CA GLY A 318 27.85 16.71 0.49
C GLY A 318 26.90 16.03 1.48
N GLY A 319 25.80 16.70 1.86
CA GLY A 319 24.70 16.11 2.61
C GLY A 319 23.85 15.19 1.74
N TRP A 320 22.77 14.68 2.34
CA TRP A 320 21.84 13.77 1.68
C TRP A 320 20.40 14.18 1.95
N TYR A 321 19.55 14.00 0.96
CA TYR A 321 18.11 13.91 1.13
C TYR A 321 17.73 12.44 1.21
N VAL A 322 16.89 12.07 2.18
CA VAL A 322 16.41 10.70 2.37
C VAL A 322 14.88 10.73 2.43
N SER A 323 14.25 9.76 1.80
CA SER A 323 12.81 9.52 1.90
C SER A 323 12.52 8.04 2.18
N PHE A 324 11.48 7.80 2.97
CA PHE A 324 10.95 6.49 3.30
C PHE A 324 9.47 6.42 2.93
N ASP A 325 9.07 5.25 2.46
CA ASP A 325 7.70 4.99 2.02
C ASP A 325 7.02 4.04 3.00
N TRP A 326 5.81 4.41 3.44
CA TRP A 326 4.98 3.54 4.26
C TRP A 326 4.38 2.42 3.40
N PRO A 327 4.15 1.22 3.95
CA PRO A 327 3.53 0.13 3.20
C PRO A 327 2.07 0.44 2.81
N VAL A 328 1.40 1.27 3.61
CA VAL A 328 0.04 1.76 3.41
C VAL A 328 -0.05 3.21 3.92
N PRO A 329 -1.02 4.03 3.46
CA PRO A 329 -1.25 5.34 4.04
C PRO A 329 -1.56 5.25 5.54
N LEU A 330 -1.10 6.22 6.33
CA LEU A 330 -1.23 6.25 7.79
C LEU A 330 -1.97 7.50 8.26
N ASP A 331 -2.79 7.36 9.30
CA ASP A 331 -3.33 8.50 10.04
C ASP A 331 -2.23 9.17 10.85
N VAL A 332 -1.72 10.29 10.31
CA VAL A 332 -0.64 11.06 10.94
C VAL A 332 -1.03 11.57 12.33
N THR A 333 -2.32 11.76 12.61
CA THR A 333 -2.78 12.25 13.91
C THR A 333 -2.67 11.21 15.02
N ASP A 334 -2.53 9.93 14.65
CA ASP A 334 -2.37 8.81 15.57
C ASP A 334 -0.89 8.46 15.83
N ILE A 335 0.04 9.08 15.10
CA ILE A 335 1.47 8.84 15.25
C ILE A 335 2.00 9.59 16.48
N VAL A 336 2.51 8.85 17.47
CA VAL A 336 3.05 9.41 18.72
C VAL A 336 4.58 9.42 18.78
N ALA A 337 5.24 8.59 17.98
CA ALA A 337 6.69 8.57 17.87
C ALA A 337 7.15 8.06 16.49
N ILE A 338 8.39 8.40 16.12
CA ILE A 338 9.12 7.78 15.02
C ILE A 338 10.46 7.26 15.54
N ARG A 339 10.84 6.07 15.11
CA ARG A 339 12.06 5.39 15.53
C ARG A 339 12.96 5.15 14.33
N PHE A 340 14.24 5.49 14.48
CA PHE A 340 15.30 5.19 13.53
C PHE A 340 16.33 4.29 14.22
N GLY A 341 16.33 2.99 13.92
CA GLY A 341 17.12 2.01 14.67
C GLY A 341 16.72 1.98 16.15
N ASP A 342 17.68 2.23 17.05
CA ASP A 342 17.41 2.28 18.50
C ASP A 342 16.96 3.67 19.00
N ALA A 343 16.96 4.69 18.14
CA ALA A 343 16.63 6.06 18.50
C ALA A 343 15.14 6.34 18.28
N GLU A 344 14.37 6.42 19.37
CA GLU A 344 12.96 6.81 19.34
C GLU A 344 12.81 8.32 19.59
N ILE A 345 12.03 8.97 18.73
CA ILE A 345 11.74 10.41 18.78
C ILE A 345 10.24 10.57 19.06
N PRO A 346 9.85 11.02 20.26
CA PRO A 346 8.45 11.32 20.55
C PRO A 346 7.99 12.56 19.78
N LEU A 347 6.73 12.55 19.33
CA LEU A 347 6.14 13.57 18.44
C LEU A 347 5.03 14.40 19.12
N ASN A 348 4.89 14.26 20.45
CA ASN A 348 3.88 14.93 21.29
C ASN A 348 4.27 16.35 21.74
#